data_AF-A0A1G9Y1G5-F1
#
_entry.id   AF-A0A1G9Y1G5-F1
#
_cell.length_a   1.000
_cell.length_b   1.000
_cell.length_c   1.000
_cell.angle_alpha   90.00
_cell.angle_beta   90.00
_cell.angle_gamma   90.00
#
_symmetry.space_group_name_H-M   'P 1'
#
loop_
_entity.id
_entity.type
_entity.pdbx_description
1 polymer ?
#
loop_
_entity_poly.entity_id
_entity_poly.type
_entity_poly.pdbx_seq_one_letter_code
_entity_poly.pdbx_strand_id
1 'polypeptide(L)'
;MTEGKACPDDLRALVSRADRDDLRTAQDILIQCILREDGADRRMAVLDTLRAELTRDDQAGISSPEQRAFHTVLLSMIERTRTMAGSTAR
;
A
#
# COMPACT_ATOMS: atom_id res chain seq x y z
N MET A 1 4.90 17.36 -11.78
CA MET A 1 5.31 16.73 -10.50
C MET A 1 4.60 15.41 -10.40
N THR A 2 5.37 14.33 -10.34
CA THR A 2 4.90 12.94 -10.48
C THR A 2 4.94 12.28 -9.11
N GLU A 3 4.25 12.84 -8.11
CA GLU A 3 4.36 12.40 -6.71
C GLU A 3 3.52 11.15 -6.37
N GLY A 4 2.58 10.74 -7.24
CA GLY A 4 1.77 9.54 -7.03
C GLY A 4 2.47 8.20 -7.32
N LYS A 5 3.62 8.20 -8.01
CA LYS A 5 4.33 6.97 -8.44
C LYS A 5 5.36 6.44 -7.45
N ALA A 6 5.80 7.24 -6.48
CA ALA A 6 6.80 6.80 -5.50
C ALA A 6 6.22 5.73 -4.56
N CYS A 7 4.98 5.92 -4.08
CA CYS A 7 4.35 5.00 -3.14
C CYS A 7 4.21 3.55 -3.65
N PRO A 8 3.70 3.28 -4.87
CA PRO A 8 3.62 1.92 -5.39
C PRO A 8 4.99 1.25 -5.56
N ASP A 9 5.98 1.97 -6.09
CA ASP A 9 7.30 1.41 -6.38
C ASP A 9 8.08 1.10 -5.09
N ASP A 10 7.98 1.96 -4.08
CA ASP A 10 8.56 1.71 -2.75
C ASP A 10 7.95 0.46 -2.12
N LEU A 11 6.62 0.31 -2.17
CA LEU A 11 5.93 -0.87 -1.64
C LEU A 11 6.27 -2.16 -2.41
N ARG A 12 6.41 -2.09 -3.75
CA ARG A 12 6.90 -3.22 -4.56
C ARG A 12 8.29 -3.66 -4.14
N ALA A 13 9.19 -2.70 -3.87
CA ALA A 13 10.54 -3.00 -3.42
C ALA A 13 10.57 -3.69 -2.04
N LEU A 14 9.61 -3.38 -1.16
CA LEU A 14 9.45 -4.09 0.12
C LEU A 14 8.86 -5.49 -0.09
N VAL A 15 7.85 -5.64 -0.96
CA VAL A 15 7.31 -6.97 -1.32
C VAL A 15 8.40 -7.86 -1.89
N SER A 16 9.26 -7.34 -2.78
CA SER A 16 10.36 -8.11 -3.36
C SER A 16 11.34 -8.64 -2.30
N ARG A 17 11.65 -7.84 -1.28
CA ARG A 17 12.51 -8.22 -0.14
C ARG A 17 11.82 -9.16 0.84
N ALA A 18 10.52 -8.95 1.07
CA ALA A 18 9.69 -9.71 2.00
C ALA A 18 10.25 -9.84 3.43
N ASP A 19 11.00 -8.83 3.88
CA ASP A 19 11.52 -8.78 5.25
C ASP A 19 10.37 -8.41 6.21
N ARG A 20 10.27 -9.12 7.34
CA ARG A 20 9.28 -8.80 8.36
C ARG A 20 9.47 -7.39 8.92
N ASP A 21 10.72 -6.96 9.08
CA ASP A 21 11.04 -5.66 9.68
C ASP A 21 10.63 -4.48 8.76
N ASP A 22 10.47 -4.75 7.47
CA ASP A 22 9.99 -3.80 6.47
C ASP A 22 8.47 -3.50 6.57
N LEU A 23 7.71 -4.25 7.37
CA LEU A 23 6.28 -3.96 7.59
C LEU A 23 6.06 -2.60 8.26
N ARG A 24 6.98 -2.17 9.13
CA ARG A 24 6.93 -0.83 9.72
C ARG A 24 7.14 0.24 8.64
N THR A 25 8.16 0.05 7.80
CA THR A 25 8.45 0.93 6.67
C THR A 25 7.26 1.03 5.72
N ALA A 26 6.60 -0.10 5.43
CA ALA A 26 5.40 -0.12 4.60
C ALA A 26 4.24 0.70 5.22
N GLN A 27 4.05 0.61 6.54
CA GLN A 27 3.03 1.42 7.23
C GLN A 27 3.34 2.92 7.14
N ASP A 28 4.60 3.30 7.32
CA ASP A 28 5.05 4.70 7.24
C ASP A 28 4.85 5.26 5.82
N ILE A 29 5.17 4.47 4.79
CA ILE A 29 4.90 4.84 3.39
C ILE A 29 3.40 5.09 3.20
N LEU A 30 2.53 4.14 3.60
CA LEU A 30 1.08 4.29 3.46
C LEU A 30 0.54 5.57 4.14
N ILE A 31 1.04 5.88 5.34
CA ILE A 31 0.67 7.11 6.07
C ILE A 31 1.11 8.35 5.28
N GLN A 32 2.33 8.37 4.77
CA GLN A 32 2.81 9.49 3.97
C GLN A 32 1.99 9.67 2.68
N CYS A 33 1.57 8.59 2.02
CA CYS A 33 0.73 8.67 0.83
C CYS A 33 -0.61 9.36 1.14
N ILE A 34 -1.27 9.00 2.25
CA ILE A 34 -2.56 9.60 2.60
C ILE A 34 -2.44 11.03 3.15
N LEU A 35 -1.34 11.38 3.82
CA LEU A 35 -1.12 12.72 4.37
C LEU A 35 -0.89 13.77 3.27
N ARG A 36 -0.47 13.35 2.07
CA ARG A 36 -0.33 14.24 0.89
C ARG A 36 -1.67 14.56 0.23
N GLU A 37 -2.71 13.76 0.50
CA GLU A 37 -4.00 13.90 -0.15
C GLU A 37 -4.98 14.72 0.70
N ASP A 38 -5.58 15.71 0.05
CA ASP A 38 -6.63 16.53 0.63
C ASP A 38 -8.01 15.91 0.40
N GLY A 39 -8.67 15.57 1.50
CA GLY A 39 -10.02 15.00 1.49
C GLY A 39 -10.05 13.47 1.51
N ALA A 40 -11.08 12.93 2.16
CA ALA A 40 -11.24 11.50 2.37
C ALA A 40 -11.38 10.72 1.05
N ASP A 41 -12.11 11.26 0.08
CA ASP A 41 -12.30 10.62 -1.23
C ASP A 41 -10.98 10.43 -1.98
N ARG A 42 -10.09 11.43 -1.93
CA ARG A 42 -8.76 11.34 -2.57
C ARG A 42 -7.86 10.34 -1.87
N ARG A 43 -7.84 10.34 -0.53
CA ARG A 43 -7.10 9.34 0.27
C ARG A 43 -7.55 7.92 -0.05
N MET A 44 -8.86 7.71 -0.13
CA MET A 44 -9.43 6.41 -0.48
C MET A 44 -9.09 6.01 -1.91
N ALA A 45 -9.19 6.93 -2.88
CA ALA A 45 -8.84 6.66 -4.28
C ALA A 45 -7.36 6.27 -4.46
N VAL A 46 -6.45 6.92 -3.73
CA VAL A 46 -5.02 6.56 -3.73
C VAL A 46 -4.80 5.16 -3.15
N LEU A 47 -5.45 4.82 -2.03
CA LEU A 47 -5.35 3.49 -1.42
C LEU A 47 -5.96 2.39 -2.31
N ASP A 48 -7.08 2.68 -2.98
CA ASP A 48 -7.72 1.76 -3.93
C ASP A 48 -6.81 1.52 -5.15
N THR A 49 -6.15 2.57 -5.64
CA THR A 49 -5.16 2.48 -6.72
C THR A 49 -3.97 1.62 -6.31
N LEU A 50 -3.40 1.87 -5.12
CA LEU A 50 -2.28 1.09 -4.56
C LEU A 50 -2.62 -0.39 -4.43
N ARG A 51 -3.80 -0.71 -3.89
CA ARG A 51 -4.30 -2.09 -3.77
C ARG A 51 -4.41 -2.76 -5.15
N ALA A 52 -4.99 -2.07 -6.12
CA ALA A 52 -5.18 -2.61 -7.46
C ALA A 52 -3.85 -2.87 -8.18
N GLU A 53 -2.87 -2.00 -8.01
CA GLU A 53 -1.53 -2.18 -8.57
C GLU A 53 -0.80 -3.38 -7.96
N LEU A 54 -0.72 -3.44 -6.63
CA LEU A 54 -0.04 -4.55 -5.94
C LEU A 54 -0.72 -5.91 -6.21
N THR A 55 -2.04 -5.92 -6.37
CA THR A 55 -2.78 -7.14 -6.74
C THR A 55 -2.43 -7.60 -8.16
N ARG A 56 -2.30 -6.66 -9.10
CA ARG A 56 -1.88 -6.96 -10.48
C ARG A 56 -0.46 -7.51 -10.52
N ASP A 57 0.44 -6.98 -9.70
CA ASP A 57 1.84 -7.43 -9.65
C ASP A 57 1.98 -8.85 -9.10
N ASP A 58 1.21 -9.21 -8.06
CA ASP A 58 1.20 -10.58 -7.53
C ASP A 58 0.62 -11.60 -8.53
N GLN A 59 -0.39 -11.20 -9.32
CA GLN A 59 -0.94 -12.03 -10.39
C GLN A 59 0.03 -12.22 -11.58
N ALA A 60 1.00 -11.31 -11.76
CA ALA A 60 1.92 -11.32 -12.89
C ALA A 60 3.19 -12.16 -12.67
N GLY A 61 3.42 -12.72 -11.48
CA GLY A 61 4.69 -13.38 -11.13
C GLY A 61 4.57 -14.65 -10.29
N ILE A 62 5.71 -15.36 -10.16
CA ILE A 62 5.88 -16.46 -9.21
C ILE A 62 6.41 -15.87 -7.90
N SER A 63 5.53 -15.60 -6.95
CA SER A 63 5.88 -15.12 -5.61
C SER A 63 6.31 -16.28 -4.70
N SER A 64 7.44 -16.11 -3.99
CA SER A 64 7.83 -17.02 -2.90
C SER A 64 6.77 -17.01 -1.78
N PRO A 65 6.72 -18.05 -0.91
CA PRO A 65 5.82 -18.06 0.26
C PRO A 65 5.95 -16.82 1.15
N GLU A 66 7.17 -16.34 1.37
CA GLU A 66 7.49 -15.16 2.17
C GLU A 66 6.93 -13.90 1.52
N GLN A 67 7.13 -13.74 0.20
CA GLN A 67 6.59 -12.62 -0.56
C GLN A 67 5.06 -12.61 -0.54
N ARG A 68 4.41 -13.78 -0.65
CA ARG A 68 2.94 -13.88 -0.54
C ARG A 68 2.43 -13.53 0.86
N ALA A 69 3.13 -13.96 1.90
CA ALA A 69 2.78 -13.62 3.28
C ALA A 69 2.92 -12.12 3.52
N PHE A 70 4.04 -11.53 3.10
CA PHE A 70 4.28 -10.09 3.20
C PHE A 70 3.22 -9.30 2.42
N HIS A 71 2.95 -9.70 1.18
CA HIS A 71 1.93 -9.08 0.32
C HIS A 71 0.54 -9.14 0.95
N THR A 72 0.15 -10.28 1.52
CA THR A 72 -1.14 -10.45 2.21
C THR A 72 -1.28 -9.49 3.39
N VAL A 73 -0.22 -9.34 4.20
CA VAL A 73 -0.20 -8.39 5.32
C VAL A 73 -0.29 -6.95 4.80
N LEU A 74 0.45 -6.62 3.74
CA LEU A 74 0.42 -5.30 3.13
C LEU A 74 -0.97 -4.93 2.61
N LEU A 75 -1.66 -5.85 1.92
CA LEU A 75 -3.04 -5.64 1.47
C LEU A 75 -4.00 -5.37 2.65
N SER A 76 -3.81 -6.11 3.75
CA SER A 76 -4.60 -5.92 4.98
C SER A 76 -4.35 -4.56 5.62
N MET A 77 -3.10 -4.08 5.61
CA MET A 77 -2.73 -2.74 6.09
C MET A 77 -3.34 -1.63 5.23
N ILE A 78 -3.34 -1.79 3.90
CA ILE A 78 -3.99 -0.85 2.97
C ILE A 78 -5.49 -0.77 3.27
N GLU A 79 -6.16 -1.92 3.43
CA GLU A 79 -7.59 -1.97 3.73
C GLU A 79 -7.92 -1.31 5.08
N ARG A 80 -7.13 -1.57 6.12
CA ARG A 80 -7.28 -0.91 7.43
C ARG A 80 -7.11 0.60 7.32
N THR A 81 -6.08 1.04 6.60
CA THR A 81 -5.79 2.47 6.38
C THR A 81 -6.93 3.15 5.63
N ARG A 82 -7.53 2.46 4.65
CA ARG A 82 -8.68 2.94 3.88
C ARG A 82 -9.91 3.16 4.75
N THR A 83 -10.24 2.18 5.60
CA THR A 83 -11.36 2.30 6.55
C THR A 83 -11.16 3.49 7.49
N MET A 84 -9.94 3.73 7.96
CA MET A 84 -9.63 4.89 8.79
C MET A 84 -9.79 6.22 8.02
N ALA A 85 -9.24 6.30 6.81
CA ALA A 85 -9.30 7.50 5.97
C ALA A 85 -10.74 7.89 5.61
N GLY A 86 -11.62 6.92 5.35
CA GLY A 86 -13.05 7.15 5.11
C GLY A 86 -13.85 7.50 6.37
N SER A 87 -13.43 7.01 7.54
CA SER A 87 -14.14 7.26 8.81
C SER A 87 -13.91 8.68 9.34
N THR A 88 -12.78 9.31 9.02
CA THR A 88 -12.47 10.70 9.42
C THR A 88 -13.28 11.78 8.68
N ALA A 89 -14.20 11.39 7.78
CA ALA A 89 -15.04 12.30 7.01
C ALA A 89 -16.44 12.55 7.59
N ARG A 90 -16.72 12.01 8.79
CA ARG A 90 -18.04 12.09 9.44
C ARG A 90 -18.05 13.05 10.61
#